data_AF-A0A544Z6M4-F1
#
_entry.id   AF-A0A544Z6M4-F1
#
_cell.length_a   1.000
_cell.length_b   1.000
_cell.length_c   1.000
_cell.angle_alpha   90.00
_cell.angle_beta   90.00
_cell.angle_gamma   90.00
#
_symmetry.space_group_name_H-M   'P 1'
#
loop_
_entity.id
_entity.type
_entity.pdbx_description
1 polymer ?
#
loop_
_entity_poly.entity_id
_entity_poly.type
_entity_poly.pdbx_seq_one_letter_code
_entity_poly.pdbx_strand_id
1 'polypeptide(L)'
;MFGLGWGEALALVVIALLVFGPEKLPQAASQAGRTLRQLRQMANNAKADLQANMGPEFANFDPADLNPKNFVRKHLLDDLEKDWNDTSATTTAEPVAPTPELGVGEIPPYDNEAT
;
A
#
# COMPACT_ATOMS: atom_id res chain seq x y z
N MET A 1 -18.23 7.26 -13.37
CA MET A 1 -19.71 7.27 -13.30
C MET A 1 -20.21 5.85 -13.11
N PHE A 2 -20.03 5.28 -11.92
CA PHE A 2 -20.59 3.98 -11.52
C PHE A 2 -21.23 4.17 -10.16
N GLY A 3 -22.49 4.60 -10.16
CA GLY A 3 -23.31 4.59 -8.96
C GLY A 3 -23.85 3.17 -8.81
N LEU A 4 -23.49 2.49 -7.72
CA LEU A 4 -24.06 1.18 -7.41
C LEU A 4 -25.46 1.42 -6.84
N GLY A 5 -26.45 1.45 -7.72
CA GLY A 5 -27.85 1.59 -7.34
C GLY A 5 -28.47 0.24 -6.97
N TRP A 6 -29.69 0.29 -6.45
CA TRP A 6 -30.47 -0.90 -6.13
C TRP A 6 -30.73 -1.77 -7.37
N GLY A 7 -30.88 -1.16 -8.56
CA GLY A 7 -31.07 -1.87 -9.82
C GLY A 7 -29.84 -2.65 -10.26
N GLU A 8 -28.66 -2.03 -10.22
CA GLU A 8 -27.39 -2.69 -10.57
C GLU A 8 -27.06 -3.82 -9.59
N ALA A 9 -27.31 -3.63 -8.29
CA ALA A 9 -27.12 -4.69 -7.30
C ALA A 9 -28.00 -5.91 -7.59
N LEU A 10 -29.27 -5.70 -7.97
CA LEU A 10 -30.20 -6.78 -8.31
C LEU A 10 -29.77 -7.50 -9.61
N ALA A 11 -29.31 -6.75 -10.61
CA ALA A 11 -28.76 -7.33 -11.84
C ALA A 11 -27.53 -8.22 -11.57
N LEU A 12 -26.61 -7.78 -10.69
CA LEU A 12 -25.45 -8.59 -10.30
C LEU A 12 -25.86 -9.87 -9.56
N VAL A 13 -26.87 -9.80 -8.69
CA VAL A 13 -27.40 -11.00 -8.01
C VAL A 13 -27.97 -11.97 -9.04
N VAL A 14 -28.76 -11.51 -10.01
CA VAL A 14 -29.32 -12.37 -11.07
C VAL A 14 -28.21 -13.03 -11.90
N ILE A 15 -27.19 -12.27 -12.29
CA ILE A 15 -26.03 -12.80 -13.02
C ILE A 15 -25.32 -13.87 -12.18
N ALA A 16 -25.07 -13.59 -10.90
CA ALA A 16 -24.41 -14.54 -10.01
C ALA A 16 -25.25 -15.82 -9.83
N LEU A 17 -26.58 -15.71 -9.71
CA LEU A 17 -27.49 -16.85 -9.64
C LEU A 17 -27.49 -17.67 -10.94
N LEU A 18 -27.37 -17.04 -12.11
CA LEU A 18 -27.28 -17.74 -13.40
C LEU A 18 -25.95 -18.49 -13.57
N VAL A 19 -24.83 -17.86 -13.20
CA VAL A 19 -23.49 -18.44 -13.37
C VAL A 19 -23.24 -19.57 -12.37
N PHE A 20 -23.54 -19.35 -11.10
CA PHE A 20 -23.25 -20.31 -10.04
C PHE A 20 -24.43 -21.22 -9.70
N GLY A 21 -25.66 -20.76 -9.91
CA GLY A 21 -26.88 -21.43 -9.50
C GLY A 21 -27.42 -20.94 -8.13
N PRO A 22 -28.75 -20.87 -7.95
CA PRO A 22 -29.38 -20.38 -6.72
C PRO A 22 -29.10 -21.25 -5.49
N GLU A 23 -28.83 -22.54 -5.68
CA GLU A 23 -28.52 -23.45 -4.58
C GLU A 23 -27.05 -23.40 -4.15
N LYS A 24 -26.13 -23.12 -5.09
CA LYS A 24 -24.68 -23.16 -4.84
C LYS A 24 -24.17 -21.89 -4.17
N LEU A 25 -24.73 -20.74 -4.52
CA LEU A 25 -24.36 -19.45 -3.93
C LEU A 25 -24.44 -19.40 -2.40
N PRO A 26 -25.57 -19.75 -1.75
CA PRO A 26 -25.68 -19.73 -0.29
C PRO A 26 -24.74 -20.77 0.35
N GLN A 27 -24.55 -21.92 -0.30
CA GLN A 27 -23.63 -22.96 0.18
C GLN A 27 -22.18 -22.44 0.18
N ALA A 28 -21.72 -21.83 -0.93
CA ALA A 28 -20.40 -21.24 -1.07
C ALA A 28 -20.17 -20.09 -0.08
N ALA A 29 -21.15 -19.18 0.05
CA ALA A 29 -21.09 -18.09 1.02
C ALA A 29 -20.98 -18.60 2.47
N SER A 30 -21.74 -19.65 2.82
CA SER A 30 -21.66 -20.26 4.15
C SER A 30 -20.30 -20.89 4.42
N GLN A 31 -19.70 -21.54 3.42
CA GLN A 31 -18.39 -22.14 3.53
C GLN A 31 -17.31 -21.09 3.69
N ALA A 32 -17.33 -20.04 2.86
CA ALA A 32 -16.42 -18.90 2.95
C ALA A 32 -16.55 -18.17 4.31
N GLY A 33 -17.78 -18.02 4.82
CA GLY A 33 -18.00 -17.42 6.14
C GLY A 33 -17.41 -18.27 7.28
N ARG A 34 -17.55 -19.60 7.20
CA ARG A 34 -16.96 -20.52 8.18
C ARG A 34 -15.43 -20.49 8.14
N THR A 35 -14.83 -20.53 6.95
CA THR A 35 -13.36 -20.47 6.81
C THR A 35 -12.83 -19.13 7.30
N LEU A 36 -13.47 -18.01 6.95
CA LEU A 36 -13.07 -16.69 7.45
C LEU A 36 -13.16 -16.60 8.97
N ARG A 37 -14.19 -17.20 9.58
CA ARG A 37 -14.31 -17.23 11.04
C ARG A 37 -13.21 -18.06 11.71
N GLN A 38 -12.87 -19.21 11.12
CA GLN A 38 -11.76 -20.04 11.59
C GLN A 38 -10.42 -19.30 11.48
N LEU A 39 -10.16 -18.64 10.34
CA LEU A 39 -8.97 -17.82 10.15
C LEU A 39 -8.89 -16.69 11.19
N ARG A 40 -10.00 -15.98 11.44
CA ARG A 40 -10.05 -14.94 12.47
C ARG A 40 -9.76 -15.49 13.87
N GLN A 41 -10.28 -16.67 14.19
CA GLN A 41 -10.03 -17.32 15.47
C GLN A 41 -8.57 -17.77 15.60
N MET A 42 -7.99 -18.31 14.54
CA MET A 42 -6.57 -18.68 14.49
C MET A 42 -5.66 -17.45 14.68
N ALA A 43 -5.95 -16.35 13.99
CA ALA A 43 -5.22 -15.09 14.13
C ALA A 43 -5.30 -14.52 15.55
N ASN A 44 -6.48 -14.55 16.17
CA ASN A 44 -6.67 -14.10 17.55
C ASN A 44 -5.90 -14.98 18.55
N ASN A 45 -5.92 -16.30 18.37
CA ASN A 45 -5.20 -17.23 19.23
C ASN A 45 -3.69 -17.05 19.10
N ALA A 46 -3.17 -16.93 17.88
CA ALA A 46 -1.76 -16.65 17.64
C ALA A 46 -1.35 -15.32 18.28
N LYS A 47 -2.17 -14.27 18.13
CA LYS A 47 -1.94 -12.99 18.80
C LYS A 47 -1.85 -13.13 20.32
N ALA A 48 -2.77 -13.89 20.92
CA ALA A 48 -2.78 -14.13 22.36
C ALA A 48 -1.53 -14.88 22.83
N ASP A 49 -1.08 -15.87 22.05
CA ASP A 49 0.11 -16.67 22.36
C ASP A 49 1.40 -15.84 22.24
N LEU A 50 1.51 -14.99 21.21
CA LEU A 50 2.62 -14.04 21.07
C LEU A 50 2.66 -13.05 22.24
N GLN A 51 1.49 -12.51 22.64
CA GLN A 51 1.38 -11.59 23.77
C GLN A 51 1.73 -12.24 25.11
N ALA A 52 1.39 -13.52 25.29
CA ALA A 52 1.69 -14.27 26.51
C ALA A 52 3.19 -14.60 26.65
N ASN A 53 3.88 -14.89 25.55
CA ASN A 53 5.27 -15.37 25.57
C ASN A 53 6.33 -14.28 25.37
N MET A 54 6.01 -13.15 24.72
CA MET A 54 7.00 -12.11 24.38
C MET A 54 7.01 -10.89 25.31
N GLY A 55 6.19 -10.90 26.37
CA GLY A 55 6.17 -9.83 27.38
C GLY A 55 5.53 -8.51 26.90
N PRO A 56 5.36 -7.53 27.81
CA PRO A 56 4.61 -6.29 27.56
C PRO A 56 5.15 -5.40 26.42
N GLU A 57 6.38 -5.63 25.95
CA GLU A 57 7.01 -4.92 24.83
C GLU A 57 6.27 -5.10 23.48
N PHE A 58 5.52 -6.20 23.31
CA PHE A 58 4.64 -6.42 22.13
C PHE A 58 3.15 -6.21 22.41
N ALA A 59 2.77 -5.89 23.66
CA ALA A 59 1.38 -5.60 24.00
C ALA A 59 0.85 -4.34 23.29
N ASN A 60 1.75 -3.48 22.82
CA ASN A 60 1.46 -2.26 22.05
C ASN A 60 1.30 -2.50 20.54
N PHE A 61 1.42 -3.74 20.04
CA PHE A 61 1.09 -4.04 18.65
C PHE A 61 -0.43 -4.06 18.47
N ASP A 62 -0.99 -2.92 18.06
CA ASP A 62 -2.43 -2.73 17.87
C ASP A 62 -2.91 -3.53 16.64
N PRO A 63 -3.77 -4.54 16.79
CA PRO A 63 -4.33 -5.27 15.65
C PRO A 63 -5.19 -4.40 14.72
N ALA A 64 -5.55 -3.16 15.10
CA ALA A 64 -6.15 -2.20 14.19
C ALA A 64 -5.20 -1.69 13.09
N ASP A 65 -3.88 -1.84 13.28
CA ASP A 65 -2.88 -1.58 12.24
C ASP A 65 -2.77 -2.70 11.21
N LEU A 66 -3.26 -3.90 11.51
CA LEU A 66 -3.34 -5.01 10.55
C LEU A 66 -4.49 -4.85 9.55
N ASN A 67 -5.28 -3.78 9.66
CA ASN A 67 -6.25 -3.43 8.65
C ASN A 67 -5.46 -2.97 7.41
N PRO A 68 -5.53 -3.64 6.24
CA PRO A 68 -4.64 -3.37 5.11
C PRO A 68 -4.71 -1.90 4.67
N LYS A 69 -5.86 -1.24 4.85
CA LYS A 69 -5.99 0.20 4.62
C LYS A 69 -5.15 1.05 5.58
N ASN A 70 -5.11 0.70 6.87
CA ASN A 70 -4.32 1.43 7.87
C ASN A 70 -2.84 1.07 7.78
N PHE A 71 -2.50 -0.19 7.52
CA PHE A 71 -1.13 -0.64 7.28
C PHE A 71 -0.50 0.06 6.08
N VAL A 72 -1.19 0.04 4.94
CA VAL A 72 -0.77 0.72 3.71
C VAL A 72 -0.74 2.23 3.93
N ARG A 73 -1.70 2.78 4.68
CA ARG A 73 -1.71 4.20 5.02
C ARG A 73 -0.49 4.58 5.84
N LYS A 74 -0.11 3.82 6.87
CA LYS A 74 1.10 4.09 7.66
C LYS A 74 2.35 3.89 6.82
N HIS A 75 2.53 2.72 6.20
CA HIS A 75 3.74 2.44 5.43
C HIS A 75 3.91 3.27 4.15
N LEU A 76 2.85 3.65 3.45
CA LEU A 76 2.96 4.53 2.28
C LEU A 76 2.94 6.02 2.65
N LEU A 77 2.10 6.47 3.59
CA LEU A 77 2.08 7.89 3.95
C LEU A 77 3.30 8.28 4.78
N ASP A 78 3.80 7.43 5.68
CA ASP A 78 4.99 7.78 6.46
C ASP A 78 6.23 7.91 5.55
N ASP A 79 6.37 7.03 4.54
CA ASP A 79 7.42 7.13 3.52
C ASP A 79 7.24 8.38 2.63
N LEU A 80 6.01 8.65 2.18
CA LEU A 80 5.70 9.83 1.36
C LEU A 80 5.84 11.14 2.14
N GLU A 81 5.48 11.18 3.42
CA GLU A 81 5.57 12.37 4.26
C GLU A 81 7.04 12.67 4.60
N LYS A 82 7.86 11.62 4.79
CA LYS A 82 9.31 11.76 4.92
C LYS A 82 9.95 12.31 3.64
N ASP A 83 9.63 11.73 2.48
CA ASP A 83 10.11 12.22 1.18
C ASP A 83 9.64 13.65 0.86
N TRP A 84 8.40 13.97 1.23
CA TRP A 84 7.82 15.31 1.08
C TRP A 84 8.51 16.34 1.97
N ASN A 85 8.83 15.97 3.22
CA ASN A 85 9.50 16.85 4.15
C ASN A 85 10.99 17.05 3.80
N ASP A 86 11.68 16.02 3.27
CA ASP A 86 13.03 16.15 2.72
C ASP A 86 13.05 17.02 1.45
N THR A 87 12.06 16.86 0.56
CA THR A 87 11.93 17.71 -0.64
C THR A 87 11.62 19.17 -0.30
N SER A 88 10.86 19.40 0.78
CA SER A 88 10.54 20.75 1.28
C SER A 88 11.77 21.43 1.91
N ALA A 89 12.73 20.67 2.44
CA ALA A 89 14.00 21.21 2.96
C ALA A 89 15.01 21.54 1.85
N THR A 90 14.89 20.95 0.65
CA THR A 90 15.82 21.19 -0.48
C THR A 90 15.40 22.33 -1.42
N THR A 91 14.23 22.94 -1.25
CA THR A 91 13.89 24.18 -1.99
C THR A 91 14.50 25.41 -1.31
N THR A 92 15.83 25.45 -1.19
CA THR A 92 16.59 26.70 -1.16
C THR A 92 17.37 26.73 -2.47
N ALA A 93 16.99 27.64 -3.35
CA ALA A 93 17.57 27.83 -4.67
C ALA A 93 19.10 28.06 -4.59
N GLU A 94 19.88 27.12 -5.11
CA GLU A 94 21.24 27.41 -5.59
C GLU A 94 21.14 28.02 -7.00
N PRO A 95 21.81 29.14 -7.27
CA PRO A 95 21.84 29.71 -8.60
C PRO A 95 22.70 28.82 -9.49
N VAL A 96 22.08 28.15 -10.46
CA VAL A 96 22.82 27.47 -11.54
C VAL A 96 23.57 28.54 -12.32
N ALA A 97 24.86 28.71 -12.03
CA ALA A 97 25.75 29.51 -12.84
C ALA A 97 25.79 28.90 -14.26
N PRO A 98 25.66 29.70 -15.33
CA PRO A 98 25.71 29.17 -16.67
C PRO A 98 27.11 28.61 -16.92
N THR A 99 27.18 27.32 -17.25
CA THR A 99 28.41 26.72 -17.80
C THR A 99 28.76 27.48 -19.08
N PRO A 100 29.96 28.06 -19.22
CA PRO A 100 30.33 28.70 -20.47
C PRO A 100 30.39 27.64 -21.56
N GLU A 101 29.43 27.66 -22.49
CA GLU A 101 29.54 26.91 -23.74
C GLU A 101 30.74 27.44 -24.53
N LEU A 102 31.62 26.53 -24.94
CA LEU A 102 32.82 26.87 -25.70
C LEU A 102 32.44 27.52 -27.04
N GLY A 103 33.14 28.60 -27.41
CA GLY A 103 32.90 29.29 -28.67
C GLY A 103 33.27 28.42 -29.87
N VAL A 104 32.59 28.61 -31.02
CA VAL A 104 32.89 27.87 -32.26
C VAL A 104 34.33 28.14 -32.70
N GLY A 105 35.18 27.12 -32.58
CA GLY A 105 36.61 27.18 -32.91
C GLY A 105 37.56 27.22 -31.71
N GLU A 106 37.03 27.21 -30.48
CA GLU A 106 37.84 27.13 -29.26
C GLU A 106 38.15 25.67 -28.92
N ILE A 107 39.44 25.35 -28.76
CA ILE A 107 39.90 23.99 -28.50
C ILE A 107 39.73 23.74 -27.00
N PRO A 108 39.03 22.65 -26.59
CA PRO A 108 38.84 22.36 -25.18
C PRO A 108 40.18 22.15 -24.48
N PRO A 109 40.27 22.46 -23.17
CA PRO A 109 41.49 22.29 -22.40
C PRO A 109 41.91 20.82 -22.42
N TYR A 110 43.21 20.57 -22.65
CA TYR A 110 43.75 19.21 -22.69
C TYR A 110 43.76 18.59 -21.30
N ASP A 111 43.18 17.40 -21.18
CA ASP A 111 43.19 16.59 -19.97
C ASP A 111 44.47 15.74 -19.92
N ASN A 112 45.28 15.97 -18.91
CA ASN A 112 46.56 15.29 -18.70
C ASN A 112 46.43 13.97 -17.91
N GLU A 113 45.23 13.61 -17.45
CA GLU A 113 44.96 12.37 -16.71
C GLU A 113 44.54 11.21 -17.65
N ALA A 114 44.37 11.47 -18.95
CA ALA A 114 44.10 10.41 -19.94
C ALA A 114 45.40 9.69 -20.37
N THR A 115 45.70 8.55 -19.75
CA THR A 115 46.74 7.56 -20.18
C THR A 115 46.11 6.20 -20.43
#